data_AF-A0A969JMX3-F1
#
_entry.id   AF-A0A969JMX3-F1
#
_cell.length_a   1.000
_cell.length_b   1.000
_cell.length_c   1.000
_cell.angle_alpha   90.00
_cell.angle_beta   90.00
_cell.angle_gamma   90.00
#
_symmetry.space_group_name_H-M   'P 1'
#
loop_
_entity.id
_entity.type
_entity.pdbx_description
1 polymer ?
#
loop_
_entity_poly.entity_id
_entity_poly.type
_entity_poly.pdbx_seq_one_letter_code
_entity_poly.pdbx_strand_id
1 'polypeptide(L)'
;MKIIFNSGYPIHHLPKIIFIMVLGLIYISNTHYAEKTVRQINTVQSDVEDLRADFTTLKSDLMFASKQSEVARKVKSMGLEESLTPPTKIIVDKDEY
;
A
#
# COMPACT_ATOMS: atom_id res chain seq x y z
N MET A 1 -47.11 15.56 -37.42
CA MET A 1 -46.87 15.46 -35.96
C MET A 1 -48.15 15.43 -35.09
N LYS A 2 -49.38 15.27 -35.64
CA LYS A 2 -50.64 15.24 -34.84
C LYS A 2 -51.27 13.84 -34.64
N ILE A 3 -50.71 12.80 -35.25
CA ILE A 3 -51.33 11.46 -35.28
C ILE A 3 -51.01 10.62 -34.03
N ILE A 4 -49.89 10.91 -33.34
CA ILE A 4 -49.41 10.10 -32.20
C ILE A 4 -50.18 10.41 -30.90
N PHE A 5 -50.87 11.54 -30.83
CA PHE A 5 -51.54 12.01 -29.59
C PHE A 5 -53.04 11.69 -29.53
N ASN A 6 -53.65 11.19 -30.62
CA ASN A 6 -55.09 10.92 -30.72
C ASN A 6 -55.50 9.50 -30.29
N SER A 7 -54.54 8.62 -29.99
CA SER A 7 -54.79 7.32 -29.36
C SER A 7 -54.36 7.42 -27.90
N GLY A 8 -55.25 7.12 -26.95
CA GLY A 8 -55.01 7.14 -25.50
C GLY A 8 -54.01 6.08 -24.99
N TYR A 9 -53.03 5.71 -25.82
CA TYR A 9 -52.07 4.62 -25.62
C TYR A 9 -50.62 5.03 -25.25
N PRO A 10 -50.14 6.31 -25.29
CA PRO A 10 -48.74 6.60 -24.97
C PRO A 10 -48.41 6.70 -23.47
N ILE A 11 -49.41 6.79 -22.59
CA ILE A 11 -49.20 6.98 -21.14
C ILE A 11 -48.68 5.72 -20.44
N HIS A 12 -49.04 4.52 -20.91
CA HIS A 12 -48.64 3.28 -20.24
C HIS A 12 -47.15 2.92 -20.41
N HIS A 13 -46.48 3.42 -21.46
CA HIS A 13 -45.07 3.13 -21.75
C HIS A 13 -44.11 4.21 -21.24
N LEU A 14 -44.62 5.42 -20.96
CA LEU A 14 -43.87 6.54 -20.41
C LEU A 14 -43.06 6.19 -19.13
N PRO A 15 -43.62 5.44 -18.15
CA PRO A 15 -42.89 5.06 -16.94
C PRO A 15 -41.69 4.18 -17.23
N LYS A 16 -41.79 3.31 -18.25
CA LYS A 16 -40.71 2.39 -18.65
C LYS A 16 -39.53 3.14 -19.29
N ILE A 17 -39.82 4.17 -20.08
CA ILE A 17 -38.79 5.01 -20.71
C ILE A 17 -38.06 5.82 -19.64
N ILE A 18 -38.79 6.42 -18.70
CA ILE A 18 -38.20 7.16 -17.56
C ILE A 18 -37.34 6.22 -16.71
N PHE A 19 -37.80 5.00 -16.46
CA PHE A 19 -37.03 4.01 -15.72
C PHE A 19 -35.68 3.70 -16.39
N ILE A 20 -35.66 3.46 -17.70
CA ILE A 20 -34.42 3.22 -18.45
C ILE A 20 -33.53 4.46 -18.47
N MET A 21 -34.12 5.66 -18.58
CA MET A 21 -33.37 6.92 -18.51
C MET A 21 -32.67 7.08 -17.15
N VAL A 22 -33.37 6.80 -16.05
CA VAL A 22 -32.80 6.83 -14.69
C VAL A 22 -31.69 5.80 -14.55
N LEU A 23 -31.86 4.58 -15.07
CA LEU A 23 -30.81 3.58 -15.09
C LEU A 23 -29.57 4.05 -15.89
N GLY A 24 -29.78 4.74 -17.01
CA GLY A 24 -28.70 5.33 -17.79
C GLY A 24 -27.93 6.40 -17.01
N LEU A 25 -28.63 7.27 -16.26
CA LEU A 25 -27.99 8.27 -15.39
C LEU A 25 -27.20 7.62 -14.25
N ILE A 26 -27.76 6.60 -13.60
CA ILE A 26 -27.08 5.82 -12.56
C ILE A 26 -25.82 5.16 -13.14
N TYR A 27 -25.90 4.59 -14.35
CA TYR A 27 -24.77 3.97 -15.02
C TYR A 27 -23.64 5.00 -15.26
N ILE A 28 -23.94 6.14 -15.87
CA ILE A 28 -22.95 7.20 -16.13
C ILE A 28 -22.31 7.68 -14.83
N SER A 29 -23.13 7.88 -13.79
CA SER A 29 -22.65 8.31 -12.48
C SER A 29 -21.69 7.29 -11.87
N ASN A 30 -22.02 6.00 -11.96
CA ASN A 30 -21.19 4.91 -11.46
C ASN A 30 -19.87 4.82 -12.24
N THR A 31 -19.90 4.90 -13.57
CA THR A 31 -18.68 4.91 -14.39
C THR A 31 -17.73 6.04 -13.98
N HIS A 32 -18.25 7.25 -13.78
CA HIS A 32 -17.41 8.38 -13.37
C HIS A 32 -16.89 8.23 -11.93
N TYR A 33 -17.66 7.61 -11.05
CA TYR A 33 -17.20 7.26 -9.70
C TYR A 33 -16.06 6.23 -9.75
N ALA A 34 -16.23 5.15 -10.53
CA ALA A 34 -15.22 4.13 -10.71
C ALA A 34 -13.92 4.71 -11.29
N GLU A 35 -14.01 5.59 -12.28
CA GLU A 35 -12.84 6.28 -12.86
C GLU A 35 -12.08 7.09 -11.80
N LYS A 36 -12.79 7.84 -10.95
CA LYS A 36 -12.17 8.59 -9.84
C LYS A 36 -11.48 7.64 -8.85
N THR A 37 -12.14 6.54 -8.48
CA THR A 37 -11.58 5.56 -7.56
C THR A 37 -10.32 4.92 -8.12
N VAL A 38 -10.32 4.52 -9.40
CA VAL A 38 -9.13 3.96 -10.07
C VAL A 38 -7.98 4.97 -10.07
N ARG A 39 -8.27 6.24 -10.35
CA ARG A 39 -7.24 7.29 -10.31
C ARG A 39 -6.65 7.46 -8.90
N GLN A 40 -7.49 7.43 -7.87
CA GLN A 40 -7.03 7.50 -6.47
C GLN A 40 -6.16 6.29 -6.10
N ILE A 41 -6.56 5.09 -6.52
CA ILE A 41 -5.77 3.87 -6.31
C ILE A 41 -4.39 4.03 -6.93
N ASN A 42 -4.31 4.50 -8.18
CA ASN A 42 -3.03 4.69 -8.87
C ASN A 42 -2.12 5.70 -8.16
N THR A 43 -2.67 6.81 -7.65
CA THR A 43 -1.90 7.78 -6.87
C THR A 43 -1.36 7.17 -5.58
N VAL A 44 -2.22 6.54 -4.79
CA VAL A 44 -1.79 5.91 -3.52
C VAL A 44 -0.79 4.78 -3.77
N GLN A 45 -0.94 4.02 -4.87
CA GLN A 45 0.00 2.97 -5.23
C GLN A 45 1.39 3.52 -5.54
N SER A 46 1.46 4.66 -6.24
CA SER A 46 2.72 5.37 -6.48
C SER A 46 3.38 5.80 -5.17
N ASP A 47 2.61 6.40 -4.25
CA ASP A 47 3.12 6.85 -2.95
C ASP A 47 3.69 5.68 -2.13
N VAL A 48 3.02 4.51 -2.18
CA VAL A 48 3.48 3.29 -1.52
C VAL A 48 4.77 2.75 -2.14
N GLU A 49 4.90 2.80 -3.47
CA GLU A 49 6.12 2.38 -4.16
C GLU A 49 7.31 3.28 -3.82
N ASP A 50 7.10 4.60 -3.81
CA ASP A 50 8.11 5.59 -3.42
C ASP A 50 8.57 5.36 -1.98
N LEU A 51 7.63 5.21 -1.05
CA LEU A 51 7.96 4.95 0.36
C LEU A 51 8.71 3.62 0.54
N ARG A 52 8.38 2.60 -0.25
CA ARG A 52 9.06 1.31 -0.24
C ARG A 52 10.49 1.42 -0.77
N ALA A 53 10.72 2.24 -1.79
CA ALA A 53 12.06 2.52 -2.30
C ALA A 53 12.93 3.21 -1.24
N ASP A 54 12.38 4.23 -0.57
CA ASP A 54 13.07 4.94 0.52
C ASP A 54 13.40 4.01 1.69
N PHE A 55 12.44 3.20 2.13
CA PHE A 55 12.66 2.22 3.19
C PHE A 55 13.74 1.21 2.81
N THR A 56 13.75 0.74 1.57
CA THR A 56 14.74 -0.24 1.10
C THR A 56 16.15 0.35 1.11
N THR A 57 16.28 1.59 0.64
CA THR A 57 17.54 2.34 0.67
C THR A 57 18.03 2.54 2.10
N LEU A 58 17.17 3.08 2.98
CA LEU A 58 17.52 3.31 4.39
C LEU A 58 17.89 2.01 5.12
N LYS A 59 17.17 0.93 4.85
CA LYS A 59 17.47 -0.39 5.41
C LYS A 59 18.85 -0.88 4.95
N SER A 60 19.20 -0.69 3.67
CA SER A 60 20.52 -1.05 3.15
C SER A 60 21.63 -0.26 3.85
N ASP A 61 21.44 1.05 4.02
CA ASP A 61 22.41 1.91 4.73
C ASP A 61 22.58 1.47 6.19
N LEU A 62 21.47 1.15 6.86
CA LEU A 62 21.49 0.63 8.22
C LEU A 62 22.22 -0.71 8.30
N MET A 63 21.96 -1.63 7.36
CA MET A 63 22.65 -2.94 7.32
C MET A 63 24.15 -2.77 7.09
N PHE A 64 24.55 -1.85 6.22
CA PHE A 64 25.95 -1.52 6.00
C PHE A 64 26.59 -0.93 7.26
N ALA A 65 25.95 0.05 7.89
CA ALA A 65 26.44 0.67 9.12
C ALA A 65 26.49 -0.29 10.31
N SER A 66 25.57 -1.26 10.36
CA SER A 66 25.49 -2.29 11.40
C SER A 66 26.42 -3.48 11.15
N LYS A 67 27.10 -3.53 10.00
CA LYS A 67 28.05 -4.60 9.67
C LYS A 67 29.19 -4.60 10.69
N GLN A 68 29.49 -5.77 11.25
CA GLN A 68 30.51 -5.94 12.29
C GLN A 68 31.84 -5.26 11.92
N SER A 69 32.30 -5.41 10.68
CA SER A 69 33.54 -4.78 10.19
C SER A 69 33.50 -3.24 10.16
N GLU A 70 32.33 -2.65 9.84
CA GLU A 70 32.17 -1.19 9.82
C GLU A 70 32.06 -0.64 11.24
N VAL A 71 31.33 -1.34 12.12
CA VAL A 71 31.26 -1.02 13.55
C VAL A 71 32.65 -1.10 14.17
N ALA A 72 33.39 -2.19 13.96
CA ALA A 72 34.76 -2.38 14.44
C ALA A 72 35.71 -1.27 13.97
N ARG A 73 35.63 -0.88 12.69
CA ARG A 73 36.41 0.24 12.14
C ARG A 73 36.07 1.55 12.84
N LYS A 74 34.79 1.80 13.13
CA LYS A 74 34.31 3.04 13.77
C LYS A 74 34.66 3.12 15.25
N VAL A 75 34.69 1.99 15.96
CA VAL A 75 35.08 1.93 17.38
C VAL A 75 36.59 1.78 17.61
N LYS A 76 37.37 1.48 16.57
CA LYS A 76 38.84 1.40 16.65
C LYS A 76 39.49 2.71 17.10
N SER A 77 38.94 3.86 16.71
CA SER A 77 39.39 5.18 17.18
C SER A 77 39.15 5.41 18.68
N MET A 78 38.23 4.63 19.29
CA MET A 78 37.97 4.63 20.72
C MET A 78 38.80 3.58 21.48
N GLY A 79 39.74 2.90 20.80
CA GLY A 79 40.62 1.89 21.40
C GLY A 79 39.95 0.53 21.66
N LEU A 80 38.78 0.30 21.09
CA LEU A 80 38.03 -0.95 21.22
C LEU A 80 38.42 -1.94 20.10
N GLU A 81 38.69 -3.19 20.46
CA GLU A 81 39.09 -4.27 19.54
C GLU A 81 38.02 -5.37 19.46
N GLU A 82 37.95 -6.07 18.32
CA GLU A 82 37.02 -7.19 18.16
C GLU A 82 37.44 -8.38 19.04
N SER A 83 36.48 -8.93 19.78
CA SER A 83 36.69 -10.18 20.53
C SER A 83 36.72 -11.36 19.57
N LEU A 84 37.92 -11.83 19.21
CA LEU A 84 38.14 -13.01 18.36
C LEU A 84 38.00 -14.32 19.14
N THR A 85 38.02 -14.25 20.47
CA THR A 85 37.84 -15.41 21.35
C THR A 85 36.38 -15.58 21.73
N PRO A 86 35.81 -16.79 21.59
CA PRO A 86 34.46 -17.07 22.06
C PRO A 86 34.40 -16.95 23.60
N PRO A 87 33.31 -16.42 24.17
CA PRO A 87 33.17 -16.25 25.61
C PRO A 87 33.12 -17.62 26.29
N THR A 88 33.83 -17.76 27.42
CA THR A 88 33.82 -18.98 28.21
C THR A 88 32.44 -19.17 28.85
N LYS A 89 31.75 -20.26 28.53
CA LYS A 89 30.52 -20.65 29.21
C LYS A 89 30.89 -21.07 30.64
N ILE A 90 30.54 -20.26 31.63
CA ILE A 90 30.65 -20.64 33.03
C ILE A 90 29.55 -21.66 33.30
N ILE A 91 29.92 -22.94 33.38
CA ILE A 91 29.03 -24.00 33.84
C ILE A 91 29.23 -24.07 35.35
N VAL A 92 28.21 -23.69 36.11
CA VAL A 92 28.21 -23.88 37.56
C VAL A 92 27.76 -25.31 37.79
N ASP A 93 28.71 -26.19 38.11
CA ASP A 93 28.38 -27.53 38.59
C ASP A 93 27.67 -27.40 39.93
N LYS A 94 26.53 -28.08 40.05
CA LYS A 94 25.56 -27.91 41.14
C LYS A 94 25.77 -28.92 42.27
N ASP A 95 26.97 -29.49 42.39
CA ASP A 95 27.27 -30.59 43.29
C ASP A 95 28.52 -30.34 44.14
N GLU A 96 28.53 -29.25 44.91
CA GLU A 96 29.23 -29.20 46.21
C GLU A 96 28.45 -28.26 47.17
N TYR A 97 27.46 -28.84 47.84
CA TYR A 97 27.00 -28.44 49.18
C TYR A 97 26.83 -29.69 50.03
#